data_AF-A0A2E0SAU0-F1
#
_entry.id   AF-A0A2E0SAU0-F1
#
_cell.length_a   1.000
_cell.length_b   1.000
_cell.length_c   1.000
_cell.angle_alpha   90.00
_cell.angle_beta   90.00
_cell.angle_gamma   90.00
#
_symmetry.space_group_name_H-M   'P 1'
#
loop_
_entity.id
_entity.type
_entity.pdbx_description
1 polymer ?
#
loop_
_entity_poly.entity_id
_entity_poly.type
_entity_poly.pdbx_seq_one_letter_code
_entity_poly.pdbx_strand_id
1 'polypeptide(L)'
;MPLFTGTQQQYYENSQSFTTTANQANGSGHGDEGKYVLSFDPAPTAEEQFTVFVNGTEVSSGTYTYATAGTPAIGTITFTSGKPALDDIVLVKQFNFDENLGNYQFITVKDIINNFMVGYVGPNKIVNKVRRADVAFHAQRAIQELSYDVFRSSKSQEIDIPPSLTMALPHDYVNYIKCSYIDNGGLEHIIYPTGKTSNPKGIIQADDFTYMYDSNGDVLESFDSETWTAFRSKSEGTTVNGSPENLYDYQNDTGSRYGGNPESLQVNGLFYIDNARGKIHFSSSLTGKTITLHYVSDSLGTDAEMIVHKFAEEAMYKWIAHAILSTKFDTPETLVQRYKRERFAAIRNAKLRLSNLKIGELTQVMRGKSKHIKH
;
A
#
# COMPACT_ATOMS: atom_id res chain seq x y z
N MET A 1 10.07 13.13 17.81
CA MET A 1 10.97 12.19 17.12
C MET A 1 10.42 10.80 17.38
N PRO A 2 10.10 9.99 16.35
CA PRO A 2 9.55 8.65 16.56
C PRO A 2 10.66 7.78 17.16
N LEU A 3 10.54 7.49 18.46
CA LEU A 3 11.43 6.58 19.18
C LEU A 3 10.89 5.17 18.98
N PHE A 4 11.76 4.20 18.72
CA PHE A 4 11.37 2.80 18.80
C PHE A 4 11.05 2.47 20.26
N THR A 5 9.81 2.08 20.54
CA THR A 5 9.27 1.89 21.90
C THR A 5 9.38 0.44 22.40
N GLY A 6 9.82 -0.50 21.55
CA GLY A 6 9.96 -1.92 21.89
C GLY A 6 11.41 -2.39 22.10
N THR A 7 11.59 -3.69 22.25
CA THR A 7 12.91 -4.35 22.23
C THR A 7 13.23 -4.92 20.85
N GLN A 8 14.51 -5.14 20.54
CA GLN A 8 14.90 -5.79 19.29
C GLN A 8 14.33 -7.22 19.18
N GLN A 9 14.22 -7.92 20.32
CA GLN A 9 13.61 -9.24 20.40
C GLN A 9 12.13 -9.19 19.95
N GLN A 10 11.37 -8.19 20.43
CA GLN A 10 9.99 -7.99 19.99
C GLN A 10 9.91 -7.69 18.50
N TYR A 11 10.85 -6.92 17.95
CA TYR A 11 10.84 -6.55 16.54
C TYR A 11 11.17 -7.73 15.60
N TYR A 12 12.16 -8.56 15.92
CA TYR A 12 12.60 -9.63 15.02
C TYR A 12 11.87 -10.96 15.23
N GLU A 13 11.38 -11.23 16.44
CA GLU A 13 10.85 -12.55 16.79
C GLU A 13 9.42 -12.51 17.35
N ASN A 14 8.81 -11.32 17.48
CA ASN A 14 7.54 -11.12 18.18
C ASN A 14 7.53 -11.84 19.54
N SER A 15 8.66 -11.77 20.25
CA SER A 15 8.85 -12.42 21.55
C SER A 15 9.34 -11.44 22.62
N GLN A 16 9.02 -11.74 23.87
CA GLN A 16 9.45 -10.95 25.03
C GLN A 16 9.97 -11.89 26.10
N SER A 17 11.16 -11.59 26.63
CA SER A 17 11.77 -12.32 27.73
C SER A 17 11.75 -11.51 29.02
N PHE A 18 11.59 -12.21 30.15
CA PHE A 18 11.61 -11.67 31.49
C PHE A 18 12.51 -12.54 32.36
N THR A 19 13.32 -11.91 33.21
CA THR A 19 13.99 -12.60 34.30
C THR A 19 13.12 -12.48 35.55
N THR A 20 12.76 -13.62 36.13
CA THR A 20 11.86 -13.66 37.29
C THR A 20 12.53 -13.00 38.50
N THR A 21 11.91 -11.93 38.99
CA THR A 21 12.41 -11.19 40.17
C THR A 21 11.99 -11.86 41.48
N ALA A 22 12.60 -11.47 42.60
CA ALA A 22 12.26 -12.01 43.93
C ALA A 22 10.78 -11.86 44.30
N ASN A 23 10.12 -10.79 43.85
CA ASN A 23 8.69 -10.57 44.11
C ASN A 23 7.79 -11.43 43.21
N GLN A 24 8.28 -11.86 42.04
CA GLN A 24 7.54 -12.69 41.10
C GLN A 24 7.77 -14.19 41.31
N ALA A 25 8.87 -14.56 41.97
CA ALA A 25 9.26 -15.93 42.20
C ALA A 25 8.23 -16.72 43.03
N ASN A 26 8.12 -18.02 42.76
CA ASN A 26 7.24 -18.92 43.50
C ASN A 26 7.47 -18.84 45.03
N GLY A 27 6.41 -18.62 45.79
CA GLY A 27 6.48 -18.51 47.25
C GLY A 27 6.94 -17.15 47.76
N SER A 28 7.01 -16.11 46.91
CA SER A 28 7.34 -14.74 47.34
C SER A 28 6.28 -14.15 48.28
N GLY A 29 5.00 -14.57 48.16
CA GLY A 29 3.90 -14.00 48.93
C GLY A 29 3.56 -12.55 48.57
N HIS A 30 4.17 -12.00 47.53
CA HIS A 30 3.91 -10.64 47.03
C HIS A 30 2.73 -10.62 46.06
N GLY A 31 2.09 -9.45 45.91
CA GLY A 31 0.97 -9.27 44.97
C GLY A 31 1.31 -9.52 43.50
N ASP A 32 2.61 -9.51 43.16
CA ASP A 32 3.16 -9.72 41.81
C ASP A 32 3.65 -11.15 41.57
N GLU A 33 3.44 -12.07 42.53
CA GLU A 33 3.86 -13.45 42.42
C GLU A 33 3.29 -14.12 41.16
N GLY A 34 4.17 -14.64 40.30
CA GLY A 34 3.80 -15.28 39.03
C GLY A 34 3.20 -14.34 37.98
N LYS A 35 3.31 -13.01 38.13
CA LYS A 35 2.74 -12.03 37.18
C LYS A 35 3.80 -11.43 36.26
N TYR A 36 3.52 -11.42 34.96
CA TYR A 36 4.38 -10.84 33.92
C TYR A 36 3.56 -9.94 33.00
N VAL A 37 3.98 -8.67 32.90
CA VAL A 37 3.30 -7.66 32.08
C VAL A 37 3.93 -7.62 30.69
N LEU A 38 3.14 -7.93 29.68
CA LEU A 38 3.53 -7.92 28.27
C LEU A 38 3.40 -6.52 27.69
N SER A 39 4.36 -6.14 26.85
CA SER A 39 4.39 -4.83 26.18
C SER A 39 4.35 -4.94 24.65
N PHE A 40 3.68 -5.98 24.12
CA PHE A 40 3.43 -6.12 22.69
C PHE A 40 2.52 -4.99 22.18
N ASP A 41 2.77 -4.55 20.95
CA ASP A 41 1.93 -3.57 20.26
C ASP A 41 1.64 -4.04 18.81
N PRO A 42 0.40 -4.43 18.49
CA PRO A 42 -0.72 -4.68 19.41
C PRO A 42 -0.50 -5.80 20.45
N ALA A 43 -1.15 -5.67 21.61
CA ALA A 43 -1.19 -6.72 22.62
C ALA A 43 -2.03 -7.93 22.16
N PRO A 44 -1.72 -9.17 22.62
CA PRO A 44 -2.59 -10.31 22.39
C PRO A 44 -4.02 -10.03 22.87
N THR A 45 -5.00 -10.56 22.16
CA THR A 45 -6.42 -10.48 22.53
C THR A 45 -6.90 -11.76 23.23
N ALA A 46 -6.20 -12.88 23.04
CA ALA A 46 -6.52 -14.19 23.61
C ALA A 46 -5.25 -14.99 23.95
N GLU A 47 -5.39 -15.99 24.84
CA GLU A 47 -4.33 -16.95 25.21
C GLU A 47 -3.86 -17.78 24.01
N GLU A 48 -4.73 -18.03 23.04
CA GLU A 48 -4.43 -18.80 21.84
C GLU A 48 -3.48 -18.09 20.85
N GLN A 49 -3.08 -16.85 21.14
CA GLN A 49 -2.23 -16.05 20.25
C GLN A 49 -0.76 -16.02 20.68
N PHE A 50 -0.39 -16.73 21.75
CA PHE A 50 0.99 -16.81 22.20
C PHE A 50 1.31 -18.14 22.89
N THR A 51 2.58 -18.49 22.93
CA THR A 51 3.12 -19.59 23.72
C THR A 51 4.09 -19.06 24.77
N VAL A 52 4.12 -19.73 25.92
CA VAL A 52 4.97 -19.37 27.07
C VAL A 52 6.01 -20.47 27.27
N PHE A 53 7.25 -20.07 27.49
CA PHE A 53 8.37 -20.94 27.80
C PHE A 53 8.99 -20.51 29.12
N VAL A 54 9.39 -21.46 29.95
CA VAL A 54 10.20 -21.22 31.15
C VAL A 54 11.52 -21.98 30.99
N ASN A 55 12.64 -21.26 31.01
CA ASN A 55 13.98 -21.79 30.73
C ASN A 55 14.05 -22.63 29.43
N GLY A 56 13.31 -22.21 28.40
CA GLY A 56 13.28 -22.87 27.09
C GLY A 56 12.33 -24.08 26.99
N THR A 57 11.64 -24.46 28.06
CA THR A 57 10.61 -25.52 28.02
C THR A 57 9.23 -24.89 27.88
N GLU A 58 8.44 -25.34 26.92
CA GLU A 58 7.07 -24.87 26.72
C GLU A 58 6.20 -25.21 27.93
N VAL A 59 5.41 -24.24 28.37
CA VAL A 59 4.51 -24.35 29.50
C VAL A 59 3.09 -24.51 28.99
N SER A 60 2.38 -25.51 29.52
CA SER A 60 0.98 -25.78 29.17
C SER A 60 0.07 -24.60 29.53
N SER A 61 -0.87 -24.27 28.64
CA SER A 61 -1.83 -23.17 28.81
C SER A 61 -2.69 -23.27 30.06
N GLY A 62 -2.89 -24.47 30.62
CA GLY A 62 -3.63 -24.64 31.88
C GLY A 62 -2.91 -24.12 33.14
N THR A 63 -1.64 -23.72 33.04
CA THR A 63 -0.82 -23.30 34.20
C THR A 63 -0.75 -21.79 34.39
N TYR A 64 -1.24 -21.02 33.42
CA TYR A 64 -1.30 -19.56 33.47
C TYR A 64 -2.64 -19.06 32.96
N THR A 65 -2.97 -17.83 33.29
CA THR A 65 -4.13 -17.10 32.76
C THR A 65 -3.67 -15.78 32.18
N TYR A 66 -4.34 -15.33 31.13
CA TYR A 66 -4.08 -14.06 30.47
C TYR A 66 -5.24 -13.09 30.67
N ALA A 67 -4.89 -11.85 31.00
CA ALA A 67 -5.86 -10.76 31.05
C ALA A 67 -5.29 -9.54 30.33
N THR A 68 -6.18 -8.82 29.65
CA THR A 68 -5.84 -7.57 28.97
C THR A 68 -6.61 -6.43 29.62
N ALA A 69 -5.93 -5.34 29.97
CA ALA A 69 -6.55 -4.18 30.61
C ALA A 69 -5.98 -2.85 30.07
N GLY A 70 -6.78 -1.78 30.15
CA GLY A 70 -6.36 -0.41 29.83
C GLY A 70 -6.53 0.01 28.36
N THR A 71 -6.09 1.24 28.05
CA THR A 71 -6.05 1.81 26.70
C THR A 71 -4.77 2.66 26.58
N PRO A 72 -3.73 2.22 25.84
CA PRO A 72 -3.65 0.98 25.03
C PRO A 72 -3.74 -0.29 25.89
N ALA A 73 -4.18 -1.38 25.26
CA ALA A 73 -4.33 -2.69 25.88
C ALA A 73 -2.98 -3.22 26.38
N ILE A 74 -2.89 -3.57 27.67
CA ILE A 74 -1.71 -4.18 28.29
C ILE A 74 -2.05 -5.61 28.67
N GLY A 75 -1.31 -6.56 28.14
CA GLY A 75 -1.46 -7.98 28.46
C GLY A 75 -0.73 -8.33 29.75
N THR A 76 -1.34 -9.13 30.63
CA THR A 76 -0.68 -9.67 31.82
C THR A 76 -0.90 -11.18 31.87
N ILE A 77 0.21 -11.92 31.97
CA ILE A 77 0.20 -13.36 32.24
C ILE A 77 0.31 -13.55 33.75
N THR A 78 -0.55 -14.38 34.32
CA THR A 78 -0.51 -14.78 35.73
C THR A 78 -0.44 -16.30 35.83
N PHE A 79 0.67 -16.84 36.33
CA PHE A 79 0.82 -18.27 36.58
C PHE A 79 -0.05 -18.69 37.77
N THR A 80 -1.00 -19.61 37.53
CA THR A 80 -1.92 -20.18 38.52
C THR A 80 -1.33 -21.42 39.20
N SER A 81 -0.45 -22.14 38.51
CA SER A 81 0.30 -23.30 39.02
C SER A 81 1.68 -23.37 38.35
N GLY A 82 2.64 -24.06 38.97
CA GLY A 82 3.99 -24.20 38.39
C GLY A 82 4.72 -22.87 38.20
N LYS A 83 4.59 -21.94 39.15
CA LYS A 83 5.17 -20.60 39.08
C LYS A 83 6.70 -20.65 38.91
N PRO A 84 7.30 -19.78 38.08
CA PRO A 84 8.75 -19.71 37.90
C PRO A 84 9.50 -19.40 39.20
N ALA A 85 10.69 -19.96 39.35
CA ALA A 85 11.60 -19.67 40.46
C ALA A 85 12.36 -18.36 40.24
N LEU A 86 13.06 -17.88 41.27
CA LEU A 86 13.95 -16.72 41.16
C LEU A 86 14.98 -16.94 40.04
N ASP A 87 15.21 -15.93 39.21
CA ASP A 87 16.12 -15.92 38.07
C ASP A 87 15.72 -16.81 36.88
N ASP A 88 14.58 -17.53 36.94
CA ASP A 88 14.04 -18.23 35.78
C ASP A 88 13.70 -17.26 34.65
N ILE A 89 14.00 -17.67 33.42
CA ILE A 89 13.70 -16.90 32.21
C ILE A 89 12.33 -17.31 31.70
N VAL A 90 11.38 -16.38 31.75
CA VAL A 90 10.07 -16.53 31.12
C VAL A 90 10.12 -15.89 29.75
N LEU A 91 9.86 -16.65 28.70
CA LEU A 91 9.78 -16.18 27.33
C LEU A 91 8.35 -16.34 26.83
N VAL A 92 7.81 -15.29 26.23
CA VAL A 92 6.49 -15.27 25.62
C VAL A 92 6.65 -14.99 24.14
N LYS A 93 6.10 -15.83 23.28
CA LYS A 93 6.20 -15.70 21.83
C LYS A 93 4.81 -15.65 21.21
N GLN A 94 4.50 -14.59 20.48
CA GLN A 94 3.25 -14.51 19.72
C GLN A 94 3.33 -15.33 18.43
N PHE A 95 2.19 -15.85 17.98
CA PHE A 95 2.04 -16.47 16.66
C PHE A 95 0.73 -16.03 16.01
N ASN A 96 0.62 -16.12 14.67
CA ASN A 96 -0.50 -15.61 13.87
C ASN A 96 -0.71 -14.08 14.00
N PHE A 97 0.38 -13.33 13.95
CA PHE A 97 0.35 -11.86 14.04
C PHE A 97 1.06 -11.22 12.85
N ASP A 98 0.61 -10.04 12.45
CA ASP A 98 1.22 -9.30 11.35
C ASP A 98 2.64 -8.86 11.74
N GLU A 99 3.62 -9.26 10.92
CA GLU A 99 5.00 -8.87 11.12
C GLU A 99 5.16 -7.35 10.91
N ASN A 100 5.57 -6.64 11.97
CA ASN A 100 5.82 -5.20 11.93
C ASN A 100 7.22 -4.84 11.37
N LEU A 101 7.82 -5.75 10.59
CA LEU A 101 9.16 -5.57 10.06
C LEU A 101 9.21 -4.41 9.06
N GLY A 102 10.25 -3.58 9.19
CA GLY A 102 10.49 -2.43 8.33
C GLY A 102 9.65 -1.20 8.67
N ASN A 103 8.75 -1.25 9.66
CA ASN A 103 7.90 -0.11 10.02
C ASN A 103 8.71 1.14 10.46
N TYR A 104 9.89 0.94 11.04
CA TYR A 104 10.74 2.02 11.56
C TYR A 104 11.26 2.97 10.47
N GLN A 105 11.23 2.60 9.19
CA GLN A 105 11.59 3.51 8.12
C GLN A 105 10.53 4.61 7.89
N PHE A 106 9.34 4.44 8.48
CA PHE A 106 8.21 5.35 8.37
C PHE A 106 7.93 6.10 9.68
N ILE A 107 7.19 7.19 9.57
CA ILE A 107 6.64 7.98 10.66
C ILE A 107 5.15 8.19 10.40
N THR A 108 4.32 8.05 11.44
CA THR A 108 2.88 8.28 11.31
C THR A 108 2.58 9.76 11.17
N VAL A 109 1.48 10.09 10.49
CA VAL A 109 1.02 11.48 10.37
C VAL A 109 0.68 12.09 11.72
N LYS A 110 0.14 11.27 12.62
CA LYS A 110 -0.12 11.66 14.01
C LYS A 110 1.17 12.17 14.70
N ASP A 111 2.28 11.47 14.51
CA ASP A 111 3.58 11.86 15.04
C ASP A 111 4.17 13.07 14.33
N ILE A 112 4.00 13.20 13.01
CA ILE A 112 4.36 14.42 12.27
C ILE A 112 3.61 15.63 12.86
N ILE A 113 2.31 15.52 13.07
CA ILE A 113 1.50 16.62 13.63
C ILE A 113 1.99 16.96 15.04
N ASN A 114 2.22 15.96 15.89
CA ASN A 114 2.76 16.16 17.24
C ASN A 114 4.12 16.87 17.21
N ASN A 115 5.05 16.36 16.40
CA ASN A 115 6.39 16.94 16.25
C ASN A 115 6.33 18.36 15.67
N PHE A 116 5.42 18.62 14.72
CA PHE A 116 5.23 19.95 14.15
C PHE A 116 4.73 20.95 15.20
N MET A 117 3.74 20.55 16.01
CA MET A 117 3.25 21.37 17.12
C MET A 117 4.36 21.69 18.12
N VAL A 118 5.24 20.74 18.42
CA VAL A 118 6.38 20.93 19.33
C VAL A 118 7.51 21.75 18.69
N GLY A 119 7.81 21.57 17.41
CA GLY A 119 8.95 22.19 16.75
C GLY A 119 8.68 23.60 16.19
N TYR A 120 7.47 23.83 15.66
CA TYR A 120 7.16 25.02 14.85
C TYR A 120 6.10 25.92 15.47
N VAL A 121 5.31 25.41 16.43
CA VAL A 121 4.20 26.14 17.05
C VAL A 121 4.50 26.51 18.51
N GLY A 122 4.27 27.76 18.87
CA GLY A 122 4.42 28.26 20.23
C GLY A 122 5.02 29.67 20.31
N PRO A 123 5.13 30.23 21.53
CA PRO A 123 5.76 31.52 21.75
C PRO A 123 7.22 31.47 21.28
N ASN A 124 7.67 32.54 20.61
CA ASN A 124 9.01 32.66 20.01
C ASN A 124 9.33 31.65 18.89
N LYS A 125 8.31 31.08 18.24
CA LYS A 125 8.47 30.23 17.06
C LYS A 125 7.87 30.87 15.81
N ILE A 126 8.13 30.26 14.66
CA ILE A 126 7.64 30.73 13.35
C ILE A 126 6.11 30.88 13.34
N VAL A 127 5.40 29.97 14.00
CA VAL A 127 3.95 30.02 14.14
C VAL A 127 3.57 30.24 15.61
N ASN A 128 3.19 31.46 15.96
CA ASN A 128 2.80 31.82 17.33
C ASN A 128 1.67 30.95 17.90
N LYS A 129 0.62 30.71 17.10
CA LYS A 129 -0.56 29.93 17.48
C LYS A 129 -1.26 29.39 16.22
N VAL A 130 -1.64 28.11 16.26
CA VAL A 130 -2.48 27.45 15.24
C VAL A 130 -3.23 26.30 15.93
N ARG A 131 -4.42 25.95 15.44
CA ARG A 131 -5.16 24.81 15.99
C ARG A 131 -4.56 23.51 15.44
N ARG A 132 -4.58 22.45 16.26
CA ARG A 132 -4.12 21.12 15.83
C ARG A 132 -4.91 20.61 14.61
N ALA A 133 -6.19 20.94 14.52
CA ALA A 133 -7.04 20.58 13.38
C ALA A 133 -6.56 21.19 12.05
N ASP A 134 -6.14 22.46 12.07
CA ASP A 134 -5.62 23.14 10.86
C ASP A 134 -4.30 22.49 10.41
N VAL A 135 -3.44 22.16 11.36
CA VAL A 135 -2.18 21.43 11.09
C VAL A 135 -2.49 20.04 10.52
N ALA A 136 -3.47 19.32 11.06
CA ALA A 136 -3.87 18.01 10.57
C ALA A 136 -4.42 18.06 9.13
N PHE A 137 -5.28 19.04 8.84
CA PHE A 137 -5.80 19.27 7.49
C PHE A 137 -4.68 19.51 6.48
N HIS A 138 -3.71 20.36 6.83
CA HIS A 138 -2.55 20.61 5.99
C HIS A 138 -1.63 19.39 5.90
N ALA A 139 -1.46 18.60 6.96
CA ALA A 139 -0.68 17.37 6.90
C ALA A 139 -1.31 16.34 5.94
N GLN A 140 -2.63 16.15 5.99
CA GLN A 140 -3.35 15.25 5.08
C GLN A 140 -3.23 15.69 3.62
N ARG A 141 -3.40 16.99 3.34
CA ARG A 141 -3.18 17.53 1.98
C ARG A 141 -1.73 17.40 1.53
N ALA A 142 -0.76 17.55 2.43
CA ALA A 142 0.64 17.34 2.08
C ALA A 142 0.89 15.90 1.61
N ILE A 143 0.29 14.91 2.26
CA ILE A 143 0.44 13.51 1.87
C ILE A 143 -0.16 13.24 0.52
N GLN A 144 -1.37 13.73 0.29
CA GLN A 144 -2.04 13.57 -0.99
C GLN A 144 -1.20 14.15 -2.13
N GLU A 145 -0.66 15.35 -1.96
CA GLU A 145 0.18 15.98 -3.00
C GLU A 145 1.53 15.28 -3.17
N LEU A 146 2.14 14.83 -2.06
CA LEU A 146 3.45 14.18 -2.10
C LEU A 146 3.36 12.70 -2.53
N SER A 147 2.23 12.03 -2.36
CA SER A 147 2.01 10.65 -2.79
C SER A 147 2.06 10.50 -4.30
N TYR A 148 1.60 11.53 -5.02
CA TYR A 148 1.60 11.56 -6.49
C TYR A 148 3.01 11.57 -7.08
N ASP A 149 3.89 12.44 -6.56
CA ASP A 149 5.16 12.75 -7.23
C ASP A 149 6.43 12.38 -6.44
N VAL A 150 6.32 12.15 -5.12
CA VAL A 150 7.46 12.07 -4.20
C VAL A 150 7.53 10.73 -3.50
N PHE A 151 6.49 10.30 -2.79
CA PHE A 151 6.52 9.11 -1.94
C PHE A 151 6.62 7.80 -2.71
N ARG A 152 6.33 7.82 -4.03
CA ARG A 152 6.17 6.60 -4.84
C ARG A 152 5.21 5.65 -4.11
N SER A 153 4.02 6.14 -3.74
CA SER A 153 2.96 5.35 -3.10
C SER A 153 2.34 4.37 -4.10
N SER A 154 3.18 3.52 -4.70
CA SER A 154 2.80 2.47 -5.62
C SER A 154 2.35 1.27 -4.81
N LYS A 155 1.03 1.09 -4.69
CA LYS A 155 0.46 -0.16 -4.19
C LYS A 155 0.30 -1.12 -5.35
N SER A 156 0.28 -2.42 -5.03
CA SER A 156 0.08 -3.47 -6.02
C SER A 156 -0.96 -4.44 -5.49
N GLN A 157 -1.89 -4.85 -6.33
CA GLN A 157 -2.90 -5.86 -6.00
C GLN A 157 -2.92 -6.93 -7.09
N GLU A 158 -2.98 -8.17 -6.64
CA GLU A 158 -3.06 -9.36 -7.49
C GLU A 158 -4.48 -9.91 -7.44
N ILE A 159 -5.07 -10.10 -8.62
CA ILE A 159 -6.47 -10.51 -8.77
C ILE A 159 -6.58 -11.52 -9.90
N ASP A 160 -7.28 -12.62 -9.63
CA ASP A 160 -7.71 -13.56 -10.64
C ASP A 160 -8.89 -12.98 -11.42
N ILE A 161 -8.75 -12.87 -12.75
CA ILE A 161 -9.79 -12.27 -13.56
C ILE A 161 -11.01 -13.21 -13.62
N PRO A 162 -12.20 -12.75 -13.18
CA PRO A 162 -13.43 -13.52 -13.34
C PRO A 162 -13.83 -13.64 -14.82
N PRO A 163 -14.71 -14.59 -15.19
CA PRO A 163 -15.24 -14.71 -16.55
C PRO A 163 -15.94 -13.45 -17.09
N SER A 164 -16.25 -12.48 -16.22
CA SER A 164 -16.77 -11.17 -16.61
C SER A 164 -15.70 -10.25 -17.22
N LEU A 165 -14.40 -10.58 -17.13
CA LEU A 165 -13.27 -9.77 -17.61
C LEU A 165 -13.24 -8.36 -17.03
N THR A 166 -13.71 -8.22 -15.80
CA THR A 166 -13.78 -6.94 -15.10
C THR A 166 -13.12 -7.04 -13.75
N MET A 167 -12.37 -6.01 -13.37
CA MET A 167 -11.83 -5.80 -12.04
C MET A 167 -12.42 -4.52 -11.46
N ALA A 168 -12.81 -4.53 -10.18
CA ALA A 168 -13.17 -3.31 -9.46
C ALA A 168 -11.91 -2.51 -9.13
N LEU A 169 -11.97 -1.18 -9.28
CA LEU A 169 -10.86 -0.33 -8.86
C LEU A 169 -10.73 -0.36 -7.32
N PRO A 170 -9.49 -0.37 -6.80
CA PRO A 170 -9.23 -0.18 -5.38
C PRO A 170 -9.85 1.13 -4.86
N HIS A 171 -10.25 1.16 -3.60
CA HIS A 171 -10.94 2.31 -3.00
C HIS A 171 -10.07 3.58 -2.96
N ASP A 172 -8.75 3.43 -2.90
CA ASP A 172 -7.74 4.48 -2.82
C ASP A 172 -7.02 4.71 -4.17
N TYR A 173 -7.57 4.17 -5.25
CA TYR A 173 -7.00 4.29 -6.58
C TYR A 173 -7.03 5.74 -7.09
N VAL A 174 -5.87 6.24 -7.50
CA VAL A 174 -5.75 7.57 -8.14
C VAL A 174 -5.38 7.44 -9.62
N ASN A 175 -4.35 6.65 -9.91
CA ASN A 175 -3.89 6.42 -11.27
C ASN A 175 -3.15 5.08 -11.38
N TYR A 176 -3.12 4.46 -12.55
CA TYR A 176 -2.34 3.23 -12.76
C TYR A 176 -0.88 3.56 -13.10
N ILE A 177 0.02 2.67 -12.71
CA ILE A 177 1.44 2.70 -13.09
C ILE A 177 1.69 1.64 -14.16
N LYS A 178 1.21 0.42 -13.90
CA LYS A 178 1.39 -0.74 -14.77
C LYS A 178 0.29 -1.76 -14.50
N CYS A 179 -0.22 -2.36 -15.56
CA CYS A 179 -1.07 -3.55 -15.48
C CYS A 179 -0.30 -4.69 -16.15
N SER A 180 -0.21 -5.85 -15.51
CA SER A 180 0.48 -7.02 -16.06
C SER A 180 -0.22 -8.30 -15.66
N TYR A 181 -0.09 -9.37 -16.45
CA TYR A 181 -0.42 -10.71 -15.99
C TYR A 181 0.85 -11.48 -15.63
N ILE A 182 0.71 -12.47 -14.76
CA ILE A 182 1.80 -13.33 -14.34
C ILE A 182 1.78 -14.62 -15.18
N ASP A 183 2.95 -15.06 -15.64
CA ASP A 183 3.11 -16.38 -16.26
C ASP A 183 3.43 -17.49 -15.25
N ASN A 184 3.51 -18.74 -15.71
CA ASN A 184 3.80 -19.88 -14.84
C ASN A 184 5.21 -19.85 -14.22
N GLY A 185 6.10 -18.97 -14.69
CA GLY A 185 7.42 -18.74 -14.13
C GLY A 185 7.49 -17.53 -13.17
N GLY A 186 6.36 -16.87 -12.90
CA GLY A 186 6.32 -15.67 -12.05
C GLY A 186 6.77 -14.38 -12.76
N LEU A 187 6.90 -14.38 -14.08
CA LEU A 187 7.28 -13.18 -14.84
C LEU A 187 6.04 -12.35 -15.18
N GLU A 188 6.16 -11.04 -14.98
CA GLU A 188 5.12 -10.07 -15.29
C GLU A 188 5.18 -9.65 -16.76
N HIS A 189 4.11 -9.92 -17.49
CA HIS A 189 3.92 -9.49 -18.87
C HIS A 189 3.02 -8.26 -18.90
N ILE A 190 3.54 -7.14 -19.39
CA ILE A 190 2.82 -5.86 -19.45
C ILE A 190 1.63 -5.99 -20.39
N ILE A 191 0.45 -5.59 -19.90
CA ILE A 191 -0.77 -5.41 -20.66
C ILE A 191 -0.87 -3.92 -20.98
N TYR A 192 -1.17 -3.59 -22.24
CA TYR A 192 -1.22 -2.20 -22.68
C TYR A 192 -2.65 -1.63 -22.61
N PRO A 193 -2.79 -0.34 -22.25
CA PRO A 193 -4.08 0.33 -22.29
C PRO A 193 -4.53 0.50 -23.75
N THR A 194 -5.84 0.47 -24.00
CA THR A 194 -6.42 0.77 -25.31
C THR A 194 -7.39 1.95 -25.21
N GLY A 195 -7.21 2.95 -26.09
CA GLY A 195 -8.16 4.05 -26.29
C GLY A 195 -9.18 3.80 -27.40
N LYS A 196 -9.19 2.59 -28.00
CA LYS A 196 -10.02 2.25 -29.17
C LYS A 196 -11.32 1.51 -28.80
N THR A 197 -11.61 1.41 -27.51
CA THR A 197 -12.83 0.80 -26.98
C THR A 197 -13.31 1.62 -25.79
N SER A 198 -14.58 1.48 -25.45
CA SER A 198 -15.23 2.19 -24.34
C SER A 198 -16.49 1.47 -23.90
N ASN A 199 -17.03 1.87 -22.74
CA ASN A 199 -18.31 1.40 -22.20
C ASN A 199 -19.27 2.58 -21.99
N PRO A 200 -19.76 3.26 -23.05
CA PRO A 200 -20.74 4.31 -22.89
C PRO A 200 -22.06 3.74 -22.34
N LYS A 201 -22.83 4.52 -21.60
CA LYS A 201 -24.19 4.09 -21.23
C LYS A 201 -25.05 4.03 -22.50
N GLY A 202 -25.57 2.85 -22.82
CA GLY A 202 -26.44 2.66 -23.98
C GLY A 202 -27.83 3.21 -23.69
N ILE A 203 -28.37 4.05 -24.57
CA ILE A 203 -29.77 4.51 -24.47
C ILE A 203 -30.66 3.50 -25.20
N ILE A 204 -31.73 3.05 -24.55
CA ILE A 204 -32.66 2.10 -25.16
C ILE A 204 -33.56 2.85 -26.16
N GLN A 205 -33.58 2.34 -27.39
CA GLN A 205 -34.41 2.83 -28.47
C GLN A 205 -35.40 1.76 -28.92
N ALA A 206 -36.58 2.17 -29.35
CA ALA A 206 -37.53 1.31 -30.02
C ALA A 206 -37.12 1.08 -31.49
N ASP A 207 -37.81 0.15 -32.18
CA ASP A 207 -37.53 -0.20 -33.58
C ASP A 207 -37.67 0.97 -34.57
N ASP A 208 -38.40 2.02 -34.18
CA ASP A 208 -38.55 3.27 -34.93
C ASP A 208 -37.48 4.33 -34.58
N PHE A 209 -36.44 3.94 -33.84
CA PHE A 209 -35.35 4.78 -33.34
C PHE A 209 -35.76 5.85 -32.32
N THR A 210 -36.98 5.79 -31.76
CA THR A 210 -37.40 6.69 -30.69
C THR A 210 -36.81 6.27 -29.34
N TYR A 211 -36.50 7.25 -28.49
CA TYR A 211 -36.01 6.98 -27.13
C TYR A 211 -37.15 6.47 -26.25
N MET A 212 -36.86 5.44 -25.47
CA MET A 212 -37.81 4.91 -24.49
C MET A 212 -37.61 5.62 -23.14
N TYR A 213 -38.71 5.84 -22.42
CA TYR A 213 -38.71 6.48 -21.10
C TYR A 213 -39.36 5.58 -20.05
N ASP A 214 -38.94 5.71 -18.79
CA ASP A 214 -39.56 5.06 -17.66
C ASP A 214 -40.87 5.76 -17.24
N SER A 215 -41.52 5.29 -16.17
CA SER A 215 -42.75 5.88 -15.65
C SER A 215 -42.60 7.29 -15.07
N ASN A 216 -41.36 7.74 -14.80
CA ASN A 216 -41.04 9.06 -14.27
C ASN A 216 -40.64 10.04 -15.40
N GLY A 217 -40.51 9.56 -16.64
CA GLY A 217 -40.08 10.35 -17.79
C GLY A 217 -38.56 10.39 -17.98
N ASP A 218 -37.80 9.56 -17.26
CA ASP A 218 -36.36 9.43 -17.43
C ASP A 218 -36.04 8.46 -18.58
N VAL A 219 -34.96 8.72 -19.31
CA VAL A 219 -34.53 7.87 -20.44
C VAL A 219 -34.12 6.49 -19.93
N LEU A 220 -34.64 5.43 -20.58
CA LEU A 220 -34.25 4.06 -20.29
C LEU A 220 -32.81 3.79 -20.77
N GLU A 221 -31.96 3.31 -19.84
CA GLU A 221 -30.56 2.99 -20.10
C GLU A 221 -30.31 1.47 -20.06
N SER A 222 -29.44 0.98 -20.93
CA SER A 222 -28.89 -0.37 -20.89
C SER A 222 -27.80 -0.49 -19.84
N PHE A 223 -27.70 -1.66 -19.22
CA PHE A 223 -26.65 -1.97 -18.24
C PHE A 223 -25.25 -1.98 -18.87
N ASP A 224 -25.10 -2.74 -19.97
CA ASP A 224 -23.88 -2.86 -20.76
C ASP A 224 -24.04 -2.20 -22.14
N SER A 225 -22.95 -1.65 -22.65
CA SER A 225 -22.90 -1.08 -24.00
C SER A 225 -22.66 -2.18 -25.04
N GLU A 226 -23.20 -2.00 -26.24
CA GLU A 226 -22.89 -2.88 -27.38
C GLU A 226 -21.37 -2.91 -27.69
N THR A 227 -20.67 -1.78 -27.49
CA THR A 227 -19.22 -1.71 -27.68
C THR A 227 -18.46 -2.59 -26.69
N TRP A 228 -18.89 -2.66 -25.43
CA TRP A 228 -18.30 -3.52 -24.41
C TRP A 228 -18.65 -4.99 -24.68
N THR A 229 -19.91 -5.29 -25.00
CA THR A 229 -20.35 -6.64 -25.35
C THR A 229 -19.52 -7.20 -26.50
N ALA A 230 -19.34 -6.43 -27.57
CA ALA A 230 -18.51 -6.79 -28.72
C ALA A 230 -17.02 -6.94 -28.36
N PHE A 231 -16.48 -6.07 -27.49
CA PHE A 231 -15.09 -6.13 -27.06
C PHE A 231 -14.80 -7.36 -26.21
N ARG A 232 -15.73 -7.73 -25.30
CA ARG A 232 -15.64 -8.94 -24.48
C ARG A 232 -15.79 -10.22 -25.31
N SER A 233 -16.64 -10.22 -26.33
CA SER A 233 -16.88 -11.40 -27.18
C SER A 233 -15.80 -11.62 -28.24
N LYS A 234 -14.94 -10.62 -28.49
CA LYS A 234 -13.87 -10.72 -29.47
C LYS A 234 -12.76 -11.62 -28.95
N SER A 235 -12.83 -12.91 -29.31
CA SER A 235 -11.71 -13.83 -29.16
C SER A 235 -10.51 -13.32 -29.96
N GLU A 236 -9.51 -12.75 -29.28
CA GLU A 236 -8.17 -12.52 -29.85
C GLU A 236 -7.38 -13.83 -30.05
N GLY A 237 -8.09 -14.91 -30.38
CA GLY A 237 -7.51 -16.17 -30.79
C GLY A 237 -7.59 -16.26 -32.30
N THR A 238 -6.53 -15.85 -32.99
CA THR A 238 -6.12 -16.67 -34.14
C THR A 238 -5.65 -17.98 -33.53
N THR A 239 -6.58 -18.91 -33.26
CA THR A 239 -6.20 -20.32 -33.17
C THR A 239 -5.65 -20.67 -34.54
N VAL A 240 -4.33 -20.63 -34.70
CA VAL A 240 -3.68 -21.35 -35.78
C VAL A 240 -3.78 -22.83 -35.40
N ASN A 241 -4.98 -23.40 -35.53
CA ASN A 241 -5.12 -24.83 -35.81
C ASN A 241 -4.77 -25.02 -37.30
N GLY A 242 -3.54 -24.65 -37.65
CA GLY A 242 -2.94 -25.01 -38.91
C GLY A 242 -2.46 -26.45 -38.75
N SER A 243 -3.04 -27.35 -39.53
CA SER A 243 -2.52 -28.70 -39.73
C SER A 243 -0.99 -28.67 -39.88
N PRO A 244 -0.22 -29.68 -39.41
CA PRO A 244 1.25 -29.68 -39.45
C PRO A 244 1.89 -29.53 -40.84
N GLU A 245 1.08 -29.51 -41.90
CA GLU A 245 1.50 -29.43 -43.30
C GLU A 245 1.98 -28.02 -43.73
N ASN A 246 1.70 -26.96 -42.96
CA ASN A 246 2.08 -25.58 -43.32
C ASN A 246 3.09 -24.95 -42.35
N LEU A 247 4.13 -25.70 -41.96
CA LEU A 247 5.24 -25.16 -41.17
C LEU A 247 6.05 -24.07 -41.93
N TYR A 248 5.95 -24.04 -43.26
CA TYR A 248 6.63 -23.05 -44.12
C TYR A 248 6.00 -21.65 -44.09
N ASP A 249 4.70 -21.51 -43.79
CA ASP A 249 4.08 -20.18 -43.65
C ASP A 249 4.44 -19.50 -42.32
N TYR A 250 4.70 -20.29 -41.27
CA TYR A 250 5.06 -19.79 -39.94
C TYR A 250 6.43 -19.08 -39.94
N GLN A 251 7.37 -19.53 -40.78
CA GLN A 251 8.68 -18.87 -40.94
C GLN A 251 8.61 -17.56 -41.74
N ASN A 252 7.54 -17.32 -42.51
CA ASN A 252 7.40 -16.13 -43.35
C ASN A 252 6.58 -15.00 -42.70
N ASP A 253 5.75 -15.27 -41.68
CA ASP A 253 4.97 -14.22 -41.00
C ASP A 253 5.66 -13.64 -39.75
N THR A 254 6.69 -14.32 -39.23
CA THR A 254 7.56 -13.76 -38.18
C THR A 254 8.42 -12.62 -38.76
N GLY A 255 7.87 -11.40 -38.70
CA GLY A 255 8.55 -10.17 -39.12
C GLY A 255 7.97 -9.49 -40.35
N SER A 256 6.89 -9.99 -40.96
CA SER A 256 6.35 -9.44 -42.23
C SER A 256 5.27 -8.37 -42.04
N ARG A 257 4.82 -8.11 -40.81
CA ARG A 257 3.80 -7.09 -40.50
C ARG A 257 4.45 -5.75 -40.17
N TYR A 258 4.90 -5.04 -41.22
CA TYR A 258 5.46 -3.70 -41.08
C TYR A 258 4.35 -2.64 -41.07
N GLY A 259 4.53 -1.57 -40.27
CA GLY A 259 3.67 -0.38 -40.29
C GLY A 259 2.41 -0.42 -39.41
N GLY A 260 2.16 -1.49 -38.66
CA GLY A 260 1.08 -1.52 -37.66
C GLY A 260 1.49 -0.94 -36.31
N ASN A 261 0.53 -0.51 -35.48
CA ASN A 261 0.81 0.01 -34.14
C ASN A 261 1.17 -1.16 -33.18
N PRO A 262 2.39 -1.20 -32.62
CA PRO A 262 2.82 -2.24 -31.68
C PRO A 262 1.89 -2.45 -30.48
N GLU A 263 1.25 -1.39 -29.98
CA GLU A 263 0.35 -1.46 -28.83
C GLU A 263 -0.87 -2.37 -29.08
N SER A 264 -1.32 -2.45 -30.34
CA SER A 264 -2.47 -3.26 -30.76
C SER A 264 -2.12 -4.59 -31.41
N LEU A 265 -0.83 -4.84 -31.65
CA LEU A 265 -0.34 -6.05 -32.32
C LEU A 265 0.31 -7.05 -31.36
N GLN A 266 0.28 -6.74 -30.07
CA GLN A 266 0.87 -7.56 -29.02
C GLN A 266 -0.12 -8.60 -28.48
N VAL A 267 0.40 -9.76 -28.09
CA VAL A 267 -0.39 -10.95 -27.69
C VAL A 267 -0.78 -10.96 -26.21
N ASN A 268 -0.29 -10.01 -25.42
CA ASN A 268 -0.49 -9.93 -23.97
C ASN A 268 -1.87 -9.36 -23.59
N GLY A 269 -2.72 -9.06 -24.58
CA GLY A 269 -4.07 -8.54 -24.36
C GLY A 269 -4.10 -7.05 -24.06
N LEU A 270 -5.31 -6.51 -23.93
CA LEU A 270 -5.57 -5.08 -23.79
C LEU A 270 -6.46 -4.83 -22.58
N PHE A 271 -6.33 -3.64 -22.00
CA PHE A 271 -7.25 -3.18 -20.96
C PHE A 271 -7.70 -1.74 -21.18
N TYR A 272 -8.84 -1.36 -20.61
CA TYR A 272 -9.21 0.04 -20.47
C TYR A 272 -9.87 0.27 -19.12
N ILE A 273 -9.76 1.50 -18.62
CA ILE A 273 -10.31 1.88 -17.31
C ILE A 273 -11.58 2.68 -17.54
N ASP A 274 -12.71 2.18 -17.05
CA ASP A 274 -13.97 2.89 -16.98
C ASP A 274 -14.06 3.62 -15.63
N ASN A 275 -13.66 4.89 -15.63
CA ASN A 275 -13.72 5.75 -14.46
C ASN A 275 -15.16 6.05 -14.00
N ALA A 276 -16.16 5.93 -14.89
CA ALA A 276 -17.55 6.21 -14.55
C ALA A 276 -18.18 5.05 -13.74
N ARG A 277 -17.80 3.81 -14.06
CA ARG A 277 -18.23 2.61 -13.32
C ARG A 277 -17.24 2.14 -12.26
N GLY A 278 -16.05 2.74 -12.20
CA GLY A 278 -14.99 2.37 -11.28
C GLY A 278 -14.42 0.96 -11.53
N LYS A 279 -14.34 0.54 -12.80
CA LYS A 279 -13.91 -0.80 -13.19
C LYS A 279 -12.85 -0.77 -14.27
N ILE A 280 -11.94 -1.74 -14.23
CA ILE A 280 -11.03 -2.05 -15.33
C ILE A 280 -11.64 -3.19 -16.13
N HIS A 281 -11.65 -3.02 -17.45
CA HIS A 281 -12.15 -3.99 -18.41
C HIS A 281 -10.98 -4.59 -19.19
N PHE A 282 -10.99 -5.91 -19.36
CA PHE A 282 -9.93 -6.66 -20.03
C PHE A 282 -10.42 -7.28 -21.33
N SER A 283 -9.49 -7.51 -22.26
CA SER A 283 -9.72 -8.31 -23.46
C SER A 283 -9.94 -9.79 -23.12
N SER A 284 -10.63 -10.51 -24.01
CA SER A 284 -10.96 -11.92 -23.81
C SER A 284 -9.75 -12.84 -23.63
N SER A 285 -8.60 -12.45 -24.19
CA SER A 285 -7.32 -13.18 -24.13
C SER A 285 -6.81 -13.37 -22.69
N LEU A 286 -7.29 -12.56 -21.75
CA LEU A 286 -6.87 -12.58 -20.34
C LEU A 286 -7.77 -13.43 -19.44
N THR A 287 -8.78 -14.12 -20.00
CA THR A 287 -9.68 -14.99 -19.22
C THR A 287 -8.89 -16.04 -18.44
N GLY A 288 -9.10 -16.12 -17.12
CA GLY A 288 -8.44 -17.10 -16.25
C GLY A 288 -6.95 -16.83 -16.01
N LYS A 289 -6.45 -15.63 -16.37
CA LYS A 289 -5.12 -15.16 -15.97
C LYS A 289 -5.21 -14.39 -14.65
N THR A 290 -4.11 -14.42 -13.91
CA THR A 290 -3.91 -13.60 -12.71
C THR A 290 -3.25 -12.29 -13.11
N ILE A 291 -3.90 -11.17 -12.80
CA ILE A 291 -3.42 -9.82 -13.11
C ILE A 291 -2.92 -9.14 -11.87
N THR A 292 -1.78 -8.47 -12.03
CA THR A 292 -1.22 -7.52 -11.08
C THR A 292 -1.48 -6.09 -11.56
N LEU A 293 -2.22 -5.32 -10.77
CA LEU A 293 -2.38 -3.88 -10.95
C LEU A 293 -1.42 -3.16 -10.01
N HIS A 294 -0.48 -2.42 -10.58
CA HIS A 294 0.31 -1.42 -9.85
C HIS A 294 -0.33 -0.05 -10.04
N TYR A 295 -0.62 0.64 -8.94
CA TYR A 295 -1.32 1.92 -8.96
C TYR A 295 -0.79 2.90 -7.91
N VAL A 296 -0.99 4.18 -8.15
CA VAL A 296 -0.75 5.27 -7.21
C VAL A 296 -1.94 5.37 -6.27
N SER A 297 -1.67 5.28 -4.98
CA SER A 297 -2.63 5.48 -3.89
C SER A 297 -2.48 6.88 -3.30
N ASP A 298 -3.60 7.52 -2.92
CA ASP A 298 -3.57 8.77 -2.15
C ASP A 298 -3.15 8.57 -0.68
N SER A 299 -3.14 7.32 -0.19
CA SER A 299 -2.72 6.90 1.15
C SER A 299 -3.50 7.59 2.29
N LEU A 300 -4.77 7.94 2.03
CA LEU A 300 -5.67 8.58 3.01
C LEU A 300 -6.85 7.68 3.42
N GLY A 301 -6.88 6.42 2.97
CA GLY A 301 -7.99 5.50 3.20
C GLY A 301 -8.18 5.10 4.66
N THR A 302 -7.09 4.82 5.39
CA THR A 302 -7.13 4.46 6.81
C THR A 302 -6.03 5.13 7.61
N ASP A 303 -6.21 5.23 8.94
CA ASP A 303 -5.19 5.78 9.85
C ASP A 303 -3.86 5.01 9.81
N ALA A 304 -3.91 3.70 9.55
CA ALA A 304 -2.72 2.86 9.44
C ALA A 304 -1.93 3.13 8.14
N GLU A 305 -2.61 3.56 7.08
CA GLU A 305 -1.98 3.88 5.79
C GLU A 305 -1.36 5.29 5.76
N MET A 306 -1.75 6.15 6.70
CA MET A 306 -1.21 7.50 6.87
C MET A 306 0.20 7.46 7.49
N ILE A 307 1.16 7.00 6.69
CA ILE A 307 2.58 6.91 7.03
C ILE A 307 3.45 7.61 5.98
N VAL A 308 4.58 8.15 6.42
CA VAL A 308 5.54 8.86 5.56
C VAL A 308 6.93 8.31 5.80
N HIS A 309 7.70 8.08 4.74
CA HIS A 309 9.09 7.65 4.90
C HIS A 309 9.94 8.76 5.55
N LYS A 310 10.84 8.39 6.47
CA LYS A 310 11.68 9.34 7.23
C LYS A 310 12.50 10.30 6.35
N PHE A 311 12.89 9.86 5.15
CA PHE A 311 13.57 10.74 4.18
C PHE A 311 12.75 11.94 3.71
N ALA A 312 11.41 11.87 3.81
CA ALA A 312 10.50 12.91 3.39
C ALA A 312 9.82 13.64 4.56
N GLU A 313 10.18 13.31 5.80
CA GLU A 313 9.68 13.98 7.01
C GLU A 313 9.90 15.51 6.97
N GLU A 314 11.09 15.96 6.60
CA GLU A 314 11.39 17.39 6.49
C GLU A 314 10.55 18.07 5.39
N ALA A 315 10.30 17.36 4.28
CA ALA A 315 9.46 17.89 3.21
C ALA A 315 8.02 18.11 3.69
N MET A 316 7.50 17.19 4.51
CA MET A 316 6.19 17.34 5.17
C MET A 316 6.15 18.58 6.07
N TYR A 317 7.12 18.75 6.98
CA TYR A 317 7.14 19.90 7.87
C TYR A 317 7.19 21.24 7.12
N LYS A 318 8.02 21.33 6.06
CA LYS A 318 8.14 22.55 5.25
C LYS A 318 6.90 22.82 4.41
N TRP A 319 6.20 21.77 3.95
CA TRP A 319 4.91 21.91 3.28
C TRP A 319 3.85 22.48 4.22
N ILE A 320 3.71 21.90 5.42
CA ILE A 320 2.75 22.34 6.44
C ILE A 320 3.05 23.79 6.87
N ALA A 321 4.31 24.09 7.16
CA ALA A 321 4.73 25.44 7.54
C ALA A 321 4.38 26.48 6.48
N HIS A 322 4.68 26.20 5.20
CA HIS A 322 4.32 27.10 4.11
C HIS A 322 2.80 27.29 4.00
N ALA A 323 2.02 26.21 4.04
CA ALA A 323 0.57 26.27 3.89
C ALA A 323 -0.09 27.14 4.98
N ILE A 324 0.33 26.98 6.24
CA ILE A 324 -0.15 27.78 7.37
C ILE A 324 0.28 29.24 7.22
N LEU A 325 1.54 29.50 6.87
CA LEU A 325 2.04 30.87 6.73
C LEU A 325 1.37 31.61 5.57
N SER A 326 1.05 30.91 4.46
CA SER A 326 0.40 31.51 3.30
C SER A 326 -1.07 31.91 3.54
N THR A 327 -1.74 31.27 4.50
CA THR A 327 -3.16 31.52 4.82
C THR A 327 -3.34 32.47 5.99
N LYS A 328 -2.28 32.73 6.77
CA LYS A 328 -2.32 33.57 7.96
C LYS A 328 -2.22 35.05 7.60
N PHE A 329 -3.21 35.83 8.06
CA PHE A 329 -3.42 37.26 7.74
C PHE A 329 -2.24 38.19 8.07
N ASP A 330 -1.45 37.91 9.11
CA ASP A 330 -0.37 38.79 9.60
C ASP A 330 1.03 38.19 9.35
N THR A 331 1.27 37.73 8.12
CA THR A 331 2.55 37.11 7.75
C THR A 331 3.21 37.92 6.64
N PRO A 332 4.45 38.41 6.83
CA PRO A 332 5.18 39.10 5.77
C PRO A 332 5.37 38.21 4.54
N GLU A 333 5.14 38.74 3.35
CA GLU A 333 5.29 37.99 2.10
C GLU A 333 6.71 37.41 1.95
N THR A 334 7.74 38.13 2.39
CA THR A 334 9.14 37.65 2.34
C THR A 334 9.33 36.33 3.09
N LEU A 335 8.63 36.15 4.22
CA LEU A 335 8.64 34.91 4.97
C LEU A 335 7.95 33.79 4.19
N VAL A 336 6.76 34.07 3.63
CA VAL A 336 6.01 33.11 2.81
C VAL A 336 6.85 32.64 1.61
N GLN A 337 7.49 33.56 0.89
CA GLN A 337 8.34 33.25 -0.25
C GLN A 337 9.58 32.44 0.15
N ARG A 338 10.17 32.72 1.32
CA ARG A 338 11.27 31.92 1.87
C ARG A 338 10.82 30.47 2.10
N TYR A 339 9.70 30.28 2.79
CA TYR A 339 9.16 28.93 3.05
C TYR A 339 8.71 28.22 1.78
N LYS A 340 8.27 28.94 0.74
CA LYS A 340 7.98 28.38 -0.58
C LYS A 340 9.23 27.76 -1.21
N ARG A 341 10.37 28.45 -1.12
CA ARG A 341 11.68 27.97 -1.61
C ARG A 341 12.20 26.80 -0.77
N GLU A 342 12.14 26.91 0.55
CA GLU A 342 12.57 25.83 1.47
C GLU A 342 11.73 24.55 1.25
N ARG A 343 10.41 24.68 1.10
CA ARG A 343 9.51 23.57 0.75
C ARG A 343 9.93 22.89 -0.55
N PHE A 344 10.15 23.66 -1.62
CA PHE A 344 10.54 23.10 -2.91
C PHE A 344 11.89 22.36 -2.83
N ALA A 345 12.87 22.93 -2.13
CA ALA A 345 14.17 22.30 -1.92
C ALA A 345 14.05 21.00 -1.10
N ALA A 346 13.26 21.00 -0.02
CA ALA A 346 13.02 19.83 0.81
C ALA A 346 12.32 18.70 0.04
N ILE A 347 11.30 19.03 -0.77
CA ILE A 347 10.60 18.08 -1.64
C ILE A 347 11.57 17.46 -2.66
N ARG A 348 12.40 18.27 -3.32
CA ARG A 348 13.40 17.78 -4.27
C ARG A 348 14.40 16.83 -3.59
N ASN A 349 14.88 17.20 -2.41
CA ASN A 349 15.80 16.36 -1.64
C ASN A 349 15.14 15.04 -1.22
N ALA A 350 13.89 15.07 -0.78
CA ALA A 350 13.11 13.87 -0.44
C ALA A 350 12.97 12.96 -1.67
N LYS A 351 12.61 13.51 -2.83
CA LYS A 351 12.48 12.76 -4.10
C LYS A 351 13.78 12.08 -4.49
N LEU A 352 14.92 12.78 -4.39
CA LEU A 352 16.23 12.21 -4.68
C LEU A 352 16.58 11.07 -3.72
N ARG A 353 16.35 11.26 -2.42
CA ARG A 353 16.62 10.24 -1.40
C ARG A 353 15.75 9.00 -1.59
N LEU A 354 14.46 9.18 -1.86
CA LEU A 354 13.51 8.10 -2.13
C LEU A 354 13.78 7.40 -3.46
N SER A 355 14.39 8.09 -4.43
CA SER A 355 14.71 7.47 -5.71
C SER A 355 15.76 6.36 -5.63
N ASN A 356 16.52 6.31 -4.52
CA ASN A 356 17.51 5.28 -4.18
C ASN A 356 18.37 4.84 -5.37
N LEU A 357 18.86 5.79 -6.15
CA LEU A 357 19.67 5.52 -7.33
C LEU A 357 21.05 5.00 -6.91
N LYS A 358 21.20 3.68 -6.86
CA LYS A 358 22.48 3.01 -6.59
C LYS A 358 23.28 2.88 -7.88
N ILE A 359 24.43 3.55 -7.91
CA ILE A 359 25.25 3.61 -9.13
C ILE A 359 25.72 2.23 -9.60
N GLY A 360 26.02 1.30 -8.68
CA GLY A 360 26.43 -0.06 -9.00
C GLY A 360 25.36 -0.84 -9.79
N GLU A 361 24.11 -0.81 -9.34
CA GLU A 361 22.98 -1.47 -10.01
C GLU A 361 22.73 -0.85 -11.40
N LEU A 362 22.81 0.48 -11.51
CA LEU A 362 22.67 1.18 -12.77
C LEU A 362 23.78 0.80 -13.77
N THR A 363 25.03 0.68 -13.31
CA THR A 363 26.13 0.26 -14.19
C THR A 363 25.95 -1.15 -14.73
N GLN A 364 25.39 -2.07 -13.95
CA GLN A 364 25.13 -3.44 -14.39
C GLN A 364 24.08 -3.49 -15.50
N VAL A 365 22.98 -2.73 -15.38
CA VAL A 365 21.96 -2.61 -16.43
C VAL A 365 22.55 -1.98 -17.71
N MET A 366 23.40 -0.96 -17.55
CA MET A 366 23.98 -0.24 -18.68
C MET A 366 25.11 -1.02 -19.38
N ARG A 367 25.78 -1.95 -18.70
CA ARG A 367 26.88 -2.77 -19.26
C ARG A 367 26.43 -3.63 -20.45
N GLY A 368 25.15 -3.99 -20.54
CA GLY A 368 24.58 -4.70 -21.68
C GLY A 368 24.24 -3.81 -22.87
N LYS A 369 23.95 -2.51 -22.65
CA LYS A 369 23.50 -1.58 -23.72
C LYS A 369 24.61 -1.15 -24.67
N SER A 370 25.89 -1.24 -24.28
CA SER A 370 27.01 -0.89 -25.15
C SER A 370 27.30 -1.94 -26.22
N LYS A 371 26.74 -3.16 -26.11
CA LYS A 371 26.70 -4.13 -27.22
C LYS A 371 25.58 -3.77 -28.19
N HIS A 372 25.75 -2.68 -28.94
CA HIS A 372 25.08 -2.58 -30.23
C HIS A 372 25.70 -3.68 -31.11
N ILE A 373 24.96 -4.76 -31.37
CA ILE A 373 25.30 -5.67 -32.46
C ILE A 373 25.14 -4.83 -33.72
N LYS A 374 26.27 -4.39 -34.31
CA LYS A 374 26.26 -3.81 -35.66
C LYS A 374 25.72 -4.89 -36.58
N HIS A 375 24.57 -4.61 -37.21
CA HIS A 375 23.98 -5.47 -38.22
C HIS A 375 24.23 -4.90 -39.61
#